data_AF-A0A5Q4E7R7-F1
#
_entry.id   AF-A0A5Q4E7R7-F1
#
_cell.length_a   1.000
_cell.length_b   1.000
_cell.length_c   1.000
_cell.angle_alpha   90.00
_cell.angle_beta   90.00
_cell.angle_gamma   90.00
#
_symmetry.space_group_name_H-M   'P 1'
#
loop_
_entity.id
_entity.type
_entity.pdbx_description
1 polymer ?
#
loop_
_entity_poly.entity_id
_entity_poly.type
_entity_poly.pdbx_seq_one_letter_code
_entity_poly.pdbx_strand_id
1 'polypeptide(L)'
;MSSQSDPRIVRLDLLDTDYAKIAAGEPIPDDKQQRLSQDSYDFTRLGHHIARYRYGNLDQQGQDDILCTLGHTAGLFTLADMEDMNDRLRQTGCFYLTPGERQQVINWMADELGVNL
;
A
#
# COMPACT_ATOMS: atom_id res chain seq x y z
N MET A 1 7.18 -33.24 -12.49
CA MET A 1 7.59 -32.22 -13.48
C MET A 1 7.13 -30.89 -12.91
N SER A 2 8.07 -30.04 -12.48
CA SER A 2 7.76 -28.78 -11.79
C SER A 2 7.45 -27.71 -12.83
N SER A 3 6.20 -27.27 -12.90
CA SER A 3 5.80 -26.13 -13.73
C SER A 3 6.37 -24.87 -13.10
N GLN A 4 7.45 -24.32 -13.69
CA GLN A 4 7.92 -22.99 -13.37
C GLN A 4 6.82 -22.01 -13.80
N SER A 5 6.18 -21.36 -12.84
CA SER A 5 5.27 -20.25 -13.10
C SER A 5 6.06 -19.13 -13.77
N ASP A 6 5.76 -18.85 -15.03
CA ASP A 6 6.37 -17.74 -15.75
C ASP A 6 6.17 -16.43 -14.96
N PRO A 7 7.20 -15.57 -14.89
CA PRO A 7 7.08 -14.30 -14.19
C PRO A 7 5.93 -13.49 -14.81
N ARG A 8 4.97 -13.09 -13.97
CA ARG A 8 3.83 -12.26 -14.37
C ARG A 8 4.33 -10.85 -14.70
N ILE A 9 4.69 -10.62 -15.97
CA ILE A 9 5.06 -9.30 -16.47
C ILE A 9 3.79 -8.45 -16.57
N VAL A 10 3.58 -7.58 -15.60
CA VAL A 10 2.50 -6.57 -15.64
C VAL A 10 2.96 -5.44 -16.55
N ARG A 11 2.29 -5.26 -17.69
CA ARG A 11 2.48 -4.08 -18.54
C ARG A 11 1.73 -2.90 -17.91
N LEU A 12 2.48 -2.00 -17.29
CA LEU A 12 1.96 -0.73 -16.80
C LEU A 12 1.87 0.22 -17.99
N ASP A 13 0.68 0.39 -18.56
CA ASP A 13 0.38 1.52 -19.46
C ASP A 13 0.28 2.79 -18.60
N LEU A 14 1.43 3.31 -18.18
CA LEU A 14 1.55 4.58 -17.49
C LEU A 14 1.59 5.68 -18.54
N LEU A 15 0.58 6.54 -18.56
CA LEU A 15 0.71 7.84 -19.21
C LEU A 15 1.89 8.58 -18.52
N ASP A 16 2.68 9.36 -19.27
CA ASP A 16 3.82 10.11 -18.73
C ASP A 16 3.44 10.96 -17.50
N THR A 17 2.18 11.40 -17.45
CA THR A 17 1.60 12.16 -16.33
C THR A 17 1.43 11.32 -15.06
N ASP A 18 1.02 10.06 -15.18
CA ASP A 18 0.83 9.17 -14.03
C ASP A 18 2.16 8.66 -13.51
N TYR A 19 3.12 8.41 -14.39
CA TYR A 19 4.50 8.13 -13.98
C TYR A 19 5.10 9.32 -13.22
N ALA A 20 4.91 10.56 -13.70
CA ALA A 20 5.39 11.75 -13.01
C ALA A 20 4.77 11.91 -11.62
N LYS A 21 3.48 11.63 -11.46
CA LYS A 21 2.80 11.65 -10.14
C LYS A 21 3.35 10.58 -9.20
N ILE A 22 3.60 9.36 -9.69
CA ILE A 22 4.21 8.28 -8.89
C ILE A 22 5.65 8.64 -8.49
N ALA A 23 6.42 9.23 -9.40
CA ALA A 23 7.79 9.64 -9.16
C ALA A 23 7.89 10.82 -8.18
N ALA A 24 6.91 11.72 -8.18
CA ALA A 24 6.82 12.82 -7.23
C ALA A 24 6.36 12.37 -5.83
N GLY A 25 5.56 11.29 -5.78
CA GLY A 25 4.87 10.87 -4.55
C GLY A 25 3.66 11.75 -4.25
N GLU A 26 2.76 11.24 -3.41
CA GLU A 26 1.61 11.99 -2.93
C GLU A 26 2.06 12.97 -1.84
N PRO A 27 1.71 14.27 -1.94
CA PRO A 27 2.06 15.23 -0.93
C PRO A 27 1.29 14.96 0.37
N ILE A 28 2.03 14.87 1.48
CA ILE A 28 1.46 14.78 2.83
C ILE A 28 1.51 16.18 3.44
N PRO A 29 0.41 16.74 3.98
CA PRO A 29 0.41 18.09 4.56
C PRO A 29 1.43 18.24 5.71
N ASP A 30 2.12 19.39 5.75
CA ASP A 30 3.19 19.65 6.73
C ASP A 30 2.71 19.54 8.19
N ASP A 31 1.47 19.95 8.48
CA ASP A 31 0.87 19.82 9.81
C ASP A 31 0.72 18.36 10.24
N LYS A 32 0.41 17.47 9.29
CA LYS A 32 0.33 16.02 9.52
C LYS A 32 1.71 15.41 9.69
N GLN A 33 2.69 15.83 8.87
CA GLN A 33 4.08 15.39 9.00
C GLN A 33 4.66 15.74 10.36
N GLN A 34 4.44 16.99 10.84
CA GLN A 34 4.93 17.42 12.16
C GLN A 34 4.33 16.59 13.28
N ARG A 35 3.02 16.32 13.23
CA ARG A 35 2.34 15.50 14.24
C ARG A 35 2.89 14.07 14.28
N LEU A 36 3.12 13.46 13.12
CA LEU A 36 3.57 12.08 12.98
C LEU A 36 5.10 11.90 13.05
N SER A 37 5.87 12.98 12.96
CA SER A 37 7.35 12.94 13.00
C SER A 37 7.91 12.33 14.29
N GLN A 38 7.13 12.27 15.37
CA GLN A 38 7.52 11.60 16.61
C GLN A 38 7.72 10.09 16.42
N ASP A 39 7.02 9.51 15.45
CA ASP A 39 7.07 8.07 15.13
C ASP A 39 8.12 7.74 14.05
N SER A 40 8.93 8.72 13.62
CA SER A 40 10.03 8.54 12.65
C SER A 40 9.60 7.96 11.29
N TYR A 41 8.44 8.38 10.78
CA TYR A 41 8.01 7.98 9.44
C TYR A 41 8.90 8.53 8.33
N ASP A 42 9.19 7.68 7.33
CA ASP A 42 9.70 8.13 6.04
C ASP A 42 8.52 8.61 5.17
N PHE A 43 8.18 9.89 5.32
CA PHE A 43 7.07 10.52 4.57
C PHE A 43 7.29 10.52 3.07
N THR A 44 8.55 10.50 2.61
CA THR A 44 8.86 10.37 1.17
C THR A 44 8.38 9.01 0.72
N ARG A 45 8.84 7.94 1.38
CA ARG A 45 8.43 6.57 1.03
C ARG A 45 6.91 6.36 1.15
N LEU A 46 6.26 6.92 2.18
CA LEU A 46 4.80 6.90 2.31
C LEU A 46 4.11 7.56 1.12
N GLY A 47 4.54 8.77 0.75
CA GLY A 47 3.99 9.49 -0.40
C GLY A 47 4.11 8.69 -1.69
N HIS A 48 5.25 8.03 -1.93
CA HIS A 48 5.44 7.17 -3.10
C HIS A 48 4.51 5.95 -3.10
N HIS A 49 4.30 5.29 -1.96
CA HIS A 49 3.36 4.17 -1.86
C HIS A 49 1.92 4.62 -2.15
N ILE A 50 1.51 5.77 -1.60
CA ILE A 50 0.17 6.34 -1.84
C ILE A 50 -0.02 6.74 -3.31
N ALA A 51 0.97 7.40 -3.92
CA ALA A 51 0.88 7.75 -5.34
C ALA A 51 0.80 6.51 -6.24
N ARG A 52 1.56 5.45 -5.90
CA ARG A 52 1.48 4.18 -6.63
C ARG A 52 0.11 3.51 -6.47
N TYR A 53 -0.52 3.61 -5.30
CA TYR A 53 -1.90 3.13 -5.11
C TYR A 53 -2.89 3.86 -6.03
N ARG A 54 -2.80 5.20 -6.12
CA ARG A 54 -3.72 6.03 -6.90
C ARG A 54 -3.53 5.94 -8.41
N TYR A 55 -2.28 5.98 -8.87
CA TYR A 55 -1.96 6.20 -10.28
C TYR A 55 -1.28 4.99 -10.93
N GLY A 56 -0.96 3.94 -10.16
CA GLY A 56 -0.19 2.79 -10.62
C GLY A 56 -0.94 1.78 -11.47
N ASN A 57 -2.22 1.99 -11.78
CA ASN A 57 -3.08 1.07 -12.54
C ASN A 57 -2.92 -0.40 -12.11
N LEU A 58 -3.04 -0.62 -10.79
CA LEU A 58 -2.78 -1.92 -10.17
C LEU A 58 -4.04 -2.79 -10.19
N ASP A 59 -3.85 -4.10 -10.27
CA ASP A 59 -4.91 -5.04 -9.94
C ASP A 59 -5.17 -5.05 -8.42
N GLN A 60 -6.24 -5.72 -7.99
CA GLN A 60 -6.63 -5.74 -6.58
C GLN A 60 -5.51 -6.26 -5.65
N GLN A 61 -4.75 -7.25 -6.11
CA GLN A 61 -3.63 -7.78 -5.33
C GLN A 61 -2.53 -6.73 -5.17
N GLY A 62 -2.17 -6.00 -6.23
CA GLY A 62 -1.20 -4.91 -6.14
C GLY A 62 -1.67 -3.75 -5.26
N GLN A 63 -2.97 -3.45 -5.24
CA GLN A 63 -3.55 -2.49 -4.31
C GLN A 63 -3.42 -2.97 -2.86
N ASP A 64 -3.74 -4.24 -2.60
CA ASP A 64 -3.65 -4.85 -1.28
C ASP A 64 -2.20 -4.90 -0.77
N ASP A 65 -1.22 -5.19 -1.63
CA ASP A 65 0.21 -5.18 -1.28
C ASP A 65 0.65 -3.80 -0.77
N ILE A 66 0.17 -2.73 -1.43
CA ILE A 66 0.47 -1.36 -1.01
C ILE A 66 -0.22 -1.02 0.30
N LEU A 67 -1.52 -1.32 0.44
CA LEU A 67 -2.25 -1.08 1.68
C LEU A 67 -1.64 -1.87 2.85
N CYS A 68 -1.15 -3.10 2.61
CA CYS A 68 -0.45 -3.89 3.61
C CYS A 68 0.84 -3.21 4.07
N THR A 69 1.63 -2.70 3.12
CA THR A 69 2.86 -1.95 3.42
C THR A 69 2.57 -0.68 4.23
N LEU A 70 1.53 0.06 3.85
CA LEU A 70 1.11 1.28 4.54
C LEU A 70 0.60 0.96 5.96
N GLY A 71 -0.24 -0.06 6.10
CA GLY A 71 -0.77 -0.48 7.40
C GLY A 71 0.31 -1.02 8.33
N HIS A 72 1.30 -1.76 7.81
CA HIS A 72 2.46 -2.18 8.59
C HIS A 72 3.30 -0.98 9.07
N THR A 73 3.56 -0.04 8.16
CA THR A 73 4.31 1.19 8.49
C THR A 73 3.59 1.97 9.59
N ALA A 74 2.27 2.10 9.50
CA ALA A 74 1.40 2.76 10.47
C ALA A 74 1.15 1.97 11.76
N GLY A 75 1.71 0.75 11.91
CA GLY A 75 1.48 -0.10 13.07
C GLY A 75 0.02 -0.58 13.23
N LEU A 76 -0.78 -0.57 12.16
CA LEU A 76 -2.20 -0.97 12.20
C LEU A 76 -2.39 -2.49 12.26
N PHE A 77 -1.37 -3.24 11.85
CA PHE A 77 -1.38 -4.69 11.84
C PHE A 77 -0.42 -5.21 12.90
N THR A 78 -0.95 -6.04 13.79
CA THR A 78 -0.17 -6.77 14.77
C THR A 78 0.59 -7.93 14.10
N LEU A 79 1.50 -8.56 14.84
CA LEU A 79 2.15 -9.79 14.39
C LEU A 79 1.13 -10.91 14.11
N ALA A 80 0.07 -11.01 14.93
CA ALA A 80 -0.97 -12.01 14.74
C ALA A 80 -1.77 -11.76 13.45
N ASP A 81 -2.06 -10.50 13.12
CA ASP A 81 -2.73 -10.15 11.86
C ASP A 81 -1.85 -10.51 10.65
N MET A 82 -0.54 -10.27 10.75
CA MET A 82 0.42 -10.66 9.70
C MET A 82 0.54 -12.18 9.54
N GLU A 83 0.46 -12.93 10.63
CA GLU A 83 0.41 -14.39 10.60
C GLU A 83 -0.87 -14.90 9.94
N ASP A 84 -2.03 -14.33 10.27
CA ASP A 84 -3.31 -14.66 9.62
C ASP A 84 -3.27 -14.36 8.11
N MET A 85 -2.78 -13.19 7.70
CA MET A 85 -2.59 -12.85 6.29
C MET A 85 -1.69 -13.86 5.56
N ASN A 86 -0.58 -14.26 6.19
CA ASN A 86 0.34 -15.26 5.63
C ASN A 86 -0.30 -16.64 5.54
N ASP A 87 -1.11 -17.04 6.53
CA ASP A 87 -1.82 -18.30 6.50
C ASP A 87 -2.89 -18.33 5.41
N ARG A 88 -3.63 -17.23 5.21
CA ARG A 88 -4.55 -17.07 4.07
C ARG A 88 -3.81 -17.17 2.73
N LEU A 89 -2.64 -16.55 2.61
CA LEU A 89 -1.79 -16.69 1.41
C LEU A 89 -1.35 -18.14 1.19
N ARG A 90 -0.91 -18.86 2.23
CA ARG A 90 -0.51 -20.27 2.12
C ARG A 90 -1.67 -21.18 1.70
N GLN A 91 -2.88 -20.90 2.19
CA GLN A 91 -4.07 -21.70 1.91
C GLN A 91 -4.66 -21.43 0.53
N THR A 92 -4.68 -20.16 0.10
CA THR A 92 -5.35 -19.74 -1.14
C THR A 92 -4.40 -19.59 -2.32
N GLY A 93 -3.10 -19.43 -2.06
CA GLY A 93 -2.08 -19.15 -3.06
C GLY A 93 -2.07 -17.69 -3.55
N CYS A 94 -2.90 -16.81 -2.99
CA CYS A 94 -2.97 -15.39 -3.36
C CYS A 94 -2.96 -14.50 -2.13
N PHE A 95 -2.22 -13.39 -2.21
CA PHE A 95 -2.24 -12.37 -1.16
C PHE A 95 -3.47 -11.50 -1.34
N TYR A 96 -4.16 -11.20 -0.24
CA TYR A 96 -5.24 -10.21 -0.21
C TYR A 96 -5.44 -9.70 1.21
N LEU A 97 -5.91 -8.46 1.29
CA LEU A 97 -6.48 -7.90 2.51
C LEU A 97 -7.98 -8.18 2.54
N THR A 98 -8.56 -8.41 3.71
CA THR A 98 -10.02 -8.43 3.84
C THR A 98 -10.60 -7.03 3.64
N PRO A 99 -11.89 -6.88 3.29
CA PRO A 99 -12.52 -5.56 3.19
C PRO A 99 -12.35 -4.71 4.46
N GLY A 100 -12.38 -5.34 5.64
CA GLY A 100 -12.16 -4.65 6.91
C GLY A 100 -10.74 -4.14 7.07
N GLU A 101 -9.74 -4.97 6.77
CA GLU A 101 -8.31 -4.58 6.79
C GLU A 101 -8.02 -3.45 5.80
N ARG A 102 -8.58 -3.51 4.58
CA ARG A 102 -8.46 -2.42 3.60
C ARG A 102 -9.03 -1.11 4.16
N GLN A 103 -10.25 -1.18 4.69
CA GLN A 103 -10.93 0.02 5.18
C GLN A 103 -10.21 0.63 6.38
N GLN A 104 -9.60 -0.18 7.25
CA GLN A 104 -8.80 0.30 8.37
C GLN A 104 -7.62 1.16 7.89
N VAL A 105 -6.88 0.70 6.88
CA VAL A 105 -5.75 1.46 6.32
C VAL A 105 -6.24 2.72 5.59
N ILE A 106 -7.35 2.63 4.84
CA ILE A 106 -7.96 3.77 4.15
C ILE A 106 -8.39 4.86 5.14
N ASN A 107 -9.06 4.48 6.22
CA ASN A 107 -9.47 5.42 7.26
C ASN A 107 -8.25 6.10 7.92
N TRP A 108 -7.22 5.31 8.24
CA TRP A 108 -5.99 5.88 8.80
C TRP A 108 -5.33 6.89 7.85
N MET A 109 -5.27 6.61 6.55
CA MET A 109 -4.73 7.58 5.58
C MET A 109 -5.54 8.88 5.53
N ALA A 110 -6.86 8.79 5.60
CA ALA A 110 -7.73 9.97 5.64
C ALA A 110 -7.54 10.77 6.94
N ASP A 111 -7.59 10.10 8.09
CA ASP A 111 -7.57 10.73 9.41
C ASP A 111 -6.18 11.26 9.77
N GLU A 112 -5.16 10.42 9.55
CA GLU A 112 -3.79 10.70 9.98
C GLU A 112 -2.96 11.44 8.95
N LEU A 113 -3.12 11.14 7.66
CA LEU A 113 -2.36 11.78 6.58
C LEU A 113 -3.15 12.84 5.79
N GLY A 114 -4.47 12.94 5.98
CA GLY A 114 -5.30 13.85 5.18
C GLY A 114 -5.46 13.42 3.72
N VAL A 115 -5.21 12.15 3.42
CA VAL A 115 -5.22 11.58 2.07
C VAL A 115 -6.53 10.82 1.85
N ASN A 116 -7.39 11.32 0.96
CA ASN A 116 -8.64 10.66 0.59
C ASN A 116 -8.46 9.82 -0.70
N LEU A 117 -8.80 8.53 -0.66
CA LEU A 117 -8.67 7.61 -1.79
C LEU A 117 -9.98 7.39 -2.54
#